data_AF-A0A2G5HXM6-F1
#
_entry.id   AF-A0A2G5HXM6-F1
#
_cell.length_a   1.000
_cell.length_b   1.000
_cell.length_c   1.000
_cell.angle_alpha   90.00
_cell.angle_beta   90.00
_cell.angle_gamma   90.00
#
_symmetry.space_group_name_H-M   'P 1'
#
loop_
_entity.id
_entity.type
_entity.pdbx_description
1 polymer ?
#
loop_
_entity_poly.entity_id
_entity_poly.type
_entity_poly.pdbx_seq_one_letter_code
_entity_poly.pdbx_strand_id
1 'polypeptide(L)'
;MSKLEVYLDPCTVNSRKVLAGLDMMEIPYNYNFISFFKGEQKSDSYTKINPMQTVPSAKDGDLVLTESNAILMYAADLGKDDSAYPKDLKLRADANRWLLWESSVWFATNYVYLVEYVVKPLMGAQPDQSVIDNEAPKWHKAAGILNTRLGETGKWILPGDKPSIVDISIASAVHLHEAQNLPLDQHPNLKRWISDVEKIPAWQQTQAAVDDALLPNKKKGEVRAEFNYTKDVSIEDKLTEIYFYEDPKSVDIHAPGDDLQTMTVHSGWGQDWDVDVNGFSLKDFTPAYNGSWEDSETVAKDFYPEVVEFLKKELGAKRVLVFDHTIRTKKNNEKPLTDQKNTSQRAPVRLVHCDYTAESAPLRVKQLLPEEASSLLTRRVAFINVWKPLTRVEENPLAMCDVKSAPQEDFFKLYLRYKDRTGENYVMRYNEAHKWYYFPMMEKEKCILLKTYDSDTGKAQFVGHTAFDDPTTKPDAITRESCEIRTICFF
;
A
#
# COMPACT_ATOMS: atom_id res chain seq x y z
N MET A 1 17.82 -28.31 26.42
CA MET A 1 16.99 -27.49 27.34
C MET A 1 15.55 -27.59 26.89
N SER A 2 14.61 -27.27 27.77
CA SER A 2 13.27 -26.84 27.37
C SER A 2 13.35 -25.65 26.42
N LYS A 3 12.27 -25.40 25.66
CA LYS A 3 12.05 -24.07 25.09
C LYS A 3 11.45 -23.16 26.15
N LEU A 4 11.70 -21.86 26.05
CA LEU A 4 11.04 -20.86 26.88
C LEU A 4 9.53 -20.82 26.53
N GLU A 5 8.64 -21.08 27.48
CA GLU A 5 7.20 -20.92 27.27
C GLU A 5 6.82 -19.46 27.49
N VAL A 6 6.44 -18.73 26.43
CA VAL A 6 6.02 -17.32 26.53
C VAL A 6 4.51 -17.18 26.35
N TYR A 7 3.89 -16.35 27.19
CA TYR A 7 2.44 -16.15 27.28
C TYR A 7 2.10 -14.67 27.09
N LEU A 8 1.52 -14.31 25.94
CA LEU A 8 1.41 -12.91 25.52
C LEU A 8 0.35 -12.63 24.44
N ASP A 9 0.04 -11.34 24.26
CA ASP A 9 -0.69 -10.82 23.09
C ASP A 9 0.29 -10.02 22.20
N PRO A 10 0.63 -10.47 20.97
CA PRO A 10 1.65 -9.84 20.14
C PRO A 10 1.44 -8.35 19.83
N CYS A 11 0.19 -7.85 19.87
CA CYS A 11 -0.10 -6.44 19.62
C CYS A 11 0.29 -5.51 20.79
N THR A 12 0.51 -6.06 21.99
CA THR A 12 0.77 -5.25 23.19
C THR A 12 2.24 -4.87 23.32
N VAL A 13 2.51 -3.62 23.69
CA VAL A 13 3.85 -2.98 23.68
C VAL A 13 4.95 -3.84 24.32
N ASN A 14 4.71 -4.31 25.55
CA ASN A 14 5.68 -5.11 26.31
C ASN A 14 5.82 -6.55 25.78
N SER A 15 4.84 -7.04 25.02
CA SER A 15 4.87 -8.36 24.39
C SER A 15 5.62 -8.30 23.06
N ARG A 16 5.39 -7.25 22.25
CA ARG A 16 6.13 -6.96 21.02
C ARG A 16 7.64 -6.95 21.28
N LYS A 17 8.07 -6.30 22.36
CA LYS A 17 9.49 -6.17 22.72
C LYS A 17 10.13 -7.47 23.23
N VAL A 18 9.34 -8.35 23.85
CA VAL A 18 9.79 -9.72 24.19
C VAL A 18 9.95 -10.56 22.93
N LEU A 19 8.97 -10.57 22.02
CA LEU A 19 9.08 -11.30 20.74
C LEU A 19 10.30 -10.83 19.93
N ALA A 20 10.36 -9.54 19.60
CA ALA A 20 11.45 -8.98 18.80
C ALA A 20 12.83 -9.17 19.46
N GLY A 21 12.92 -9.18 20.80
CA GLY A 21 14.18 -9.44 21.49
C GLY A 21 14.57 -10.92 21.48
N LEU A 22 13.63 -11.85 21.65
CA LEU A 22 13.87 -13.29 21.54
C LEU A 22 14.30 -13.67 20.12
N ASP A 23 13.60 -13.16 19.11
CA ASP A 23 13.90 -13.37 17.69
C ASP A 23 15.27 -12.77 17.31
N MET A 24 15.61 -11.57 17.81
CA MET A 24 16.92 -10.93 17.59
C MET A 24 18.08 -11.73 18.21
N MET A 25 17.81 -12.49 19.27
CA MET A 25 18.80 -13.31 19.98
C MET A 25 18.75 -14.80 19.60
N GLU A 26 17.94 -15.16 18.59
CA GLU A 26 17.70 -16.55 18.14
C GLU A 26 17.28 -17.51 19.26
N ILE A 27 16.62 -17.01 20.32
CA ILE A 27 16.23 -17.81 21.49
C ILE A 27 14.98 -18.64 21.17
N PRO A 28 15.02 -19.99 21.23
CA PRO A 28 13.89 -20.82 20.83
C PRO A 28 12.80 -20.86 21.92
N TYR A 29 11.68 -20.21 21.65
CA TYR A 29 10.49 -20.23 22.51
C TYR A 29 9.34 -21.07 21.94
N ASN A 30 8.34 -21.32 22.78
CA ASN A 30 7.00 -21.77 22.44
C ASN A 30 6.02 -20.64 22.80
N TYR A 31 5.13 -20.31 21.87
CA TYR A 31 4.22 -19.16 21.98
C TYR A 31 2.82 -19.61 22.41
N ASN A 32 2.34 -19.02 23.50
CA ASN A 32 1.01 -19.20 24.06
C ASN A 32 0.26 -17.86 23.94
N PHE A 33 -0.79 -17.80 23.12
CA PHE A 33 -1.60 -16.59 22.99
C PHE A 33 -2.46 -16.36 24.24
N ILE A 34 -2.51 -15.11 24.71
CA ILE A 34 -3.39 -14.64 25.78
C ILE A 34 -4.05 -13.35 25.29
N SER A 35 -5.31 -13.38 24.88
CA SER A 35 -5.96 -12.23 24.23
C SER A 35 -6.24 -11.09 25.22
N PHE A 36 -5.47 -10.01 25.09
CA PHE A 36 -5.51 -8.85 25.98
C PHE A 36 -6.84 -8.10 25.90
N PHE A 37 -7.37 -7.93 24.69
CA PHE A 37 -8.65 -7.26 24.43
C PHE A 37 -9.87 -8.04 24.92
N LYS A 38 -9.78 -9.38 25.04
CA LYS A 38 -10.83 -10.21 25.64
C LYS A 38 -10.73 -10.29 27.17
N GLY A 39 -9.64 -9.79 27.77
CA GLY A 39 -9.41 -9.88 29.21
C GLY A 39 -8.91 -11.26 29.68
N GLU A 40 -8.36 -12.10 28.79
CA GLU A 40 -7.88 -13.45 29.14
C GLU A 40 -6.73 -13.42 30.17
N GLN A 41 -5.97 -12.32 30.22
CA GLN A 41 -4.97 -12.00 31.24
C GLN A 41 -5.54 -11.83 32.66
N LYS A 42 -6.88 -11.76 32.81
CA LYS A 42 -7.59 -11.71 34.10
C LYS A 42 -8.20 -13.05 34.52
N SER A 43 -8.02 -14.10 33.72
CA SER A 43 -8.57 -15.44 33.99
C SER A 43 -7.90 -16.11 35.19
N ASP A 44 -8.60 -17.01 35.88
CA ASP A 44 -8.04 -17.84 36.95
C ASP A 44 -6.90 -18.76 36.47
N SER A 45 -6.89 -19.12 35.19
CA SER A 45 -5.83 -19.90 34.55
C SER A 45 -4.57 -19.07 34.36
N TYR A 46 -4.68 -17.81 33.92
CA TYR A 46 -3.53 -16.93 33.70
C TYR A 46 -3.04 -16.22 34.97
N THR A 47 -3.93 -15.87 35.90
CA THR A 47 -3.56 -15.21 37.17
C THR A 47 -2.66 -16.10 38.05
N LYS A 48 -2.71 -17.43 37.86
CA LYS A 48 -1.78 -18.41 38.45
C LYS A 48 -0.38 -18.41 37.82
N ILE A 49 -0.19 -17.75 36.67
CA ILE A 49 1.10 -17.52 36.02
C ILE A 49 1.59 -16.11 36.35
N ASN A 50 0.72 -15.10 36.18
CA ASN A 50 1.02 -13.72 36.50
C ASN A 50 -0.09 -13.09 37.38
N PRO A 51 0.14 -12.91 38.69
CA PRO A 51 -0.84 -12.31 39.59
C PRO A 51 -1.07 -10.81 39.33
N MET A 52 -0.21 -10.14 38.54
CA MET A 52 -0.40 -8.74 38.13
C MET A 52 -1.41 -8.57 36.99
N GLN A 53 -1.92 -9.68 36.41
CA GLN A 53 -2.87 -9.68 35.29
C GLN A 53 -2.39 -8.88 34.06
N THR A 54 -1.08 -8.93 33.79
CA THR A 54 -0.41 -8.24 32.67
C THR A 54 0.20 -9.24 31.69
N VAL A 55 0.44 -8.82 30.44
CA VAL A 55 1.26 -9.55 29.46
C VAL A 55 2.51 -8.75 29.13
N PRO A 56 3.64 -9.38 28.78
CA PRO A 56 3.88 -10.82 28.66
C PRO A 56 4.24 -11.49 30.00
N SER A 57 4.35 -12.82 29.99
CA SER A 57 5.05 -13.60 31.04
C SER A 57 5.74 -14.81 30.40
N ALA A 58 6.75 -15.36 31.07
CA ALA A 58 7.53 -16.50 30.56
C ALA A 58 7.74 -17.59 31.61
N LYS A 59 8.05 -18.82 31.18
CA LYS A 59 8.51 -19.92 32.03
C LYS A 59 9.65 -20.72 31.41
N ASP A 60 10.56 -21.19 32.25
CA ASP A 60 11.45 -22.32 31.94
C ASP A 60 11.50 -23.27 33.14
N GLY A 61 10.99 -24.49 32.97
CA GLY A 61 10.75 -25.42 34.07
C GLY A 61 9.86 -24.82 35.16
N ASP A 62 10.35 -24.85 36.40
CA ASP A 62 9.68 -24.29 37.58
C ASP A 62 9.83 -22.75 37.72
N LEU A 63 10.72 -22.12 36.94
CA LEU A 63 10.89 -20.67 36.97
C LEU A 63 9.75 -20.00 36.20
N VAL A 64 9.05 -19.07 36.85
CA VAL A 64 8.07 -18.17 36.23
C VAL A 64 8.61 -16.75 36.30
N LEU A 65 8.64 -16.05 35.16
CA LEU A 65 9.06 -14.66 35.06
C LEU A 65 7.91 -13.78 34.58
N THR A 66 7.54 -12.82 35.43
CA THR A 66 6.84 -11.59 35.04
C THR A 66 7.88 -10.52 34.69
N GLU A 67 7.41 -9.33 34.25
CA GLU A 67 8.23 -8.22 33.76
C GLU A 67 9.04 -8.52 32.48
N SER A 68 8.58 -7.92 31.37
CA SER A 68 9.18 -8.02 30.03
C SER A 68 10.70 -7.78 29.99
N ASN A 69 11.24 -6.84 30.77
CA ASN A 69 12.68 -6.57 30.80
C ASN A 69 13.46 -7.69 31.52
N ALA A 70 12.90 -8.28 32.57
CA ALA A 70 13.50 -9.43 33.25
C ALA A 70 13.49 -10.68 32.35
N ILE A 71 12.42 -10.89 31.58
CA ILE A 71 12.32 -11.95 30.56
C ILE A 71 13.43 -11.78 29.50
N LEU A 72 13.65 -10.57 28.98
CA LEU A 72 14.72 -10.29 28.03
C LEU A 72 16.13 -10.48 28.61
N MET A 73 16.38 -10.01 29.84
CA MET A 73 17.66 -10.20 30.53
C MET A 73 17.97 -11.68 30.75
N TYR A 74 16.97 -12.47 31.18
CA TYR A 74 17.10 -13.91 31.38
C TYR A 74 17.33 -14.65 30.05
N ALA A 75 16.55 -14.36 29.01
CA ALA A 75 16.70 -14.98 27.71
C ALA A 75 18.06 -14.66 27.07
N ALA A 76 18.55 -13.43 27.22
CA ALA A 76 19.90 -13.07 26.79
C ALA A 76 20.99 -13.83 27.58
N ASP A 77 20.79 -14.07 28.87
CA ASP A 77 21.69 -14.86 29.71
C ASP A 77 21.64 -16.38 29.44
N LEU A 78 20.59 -16.90 28.78
CA LEU A 78 20.54 -18.24 28.18
C LEU A 78 21.25 -18.32 26.81
N GLY A 79 21.45 -17.18 26.15
CA GLY A 79 22.08 -17.07 24.84
C GLY A 79 23.58 -17.37 24.84
N LYS A 80 24.17 -17.42 23.64
CA LYS A 80 25.61 -17.57 23.42
C LYS A 80 26.30 -16.30 22.94
N ASP A 81 25.53 -15.25 22.62
CA ASP A 81 26.04 -13.97 22.13
C ASP A 81 25.82 -12.88 23.18
N ASP A 82 26.86 -12.63 23.98
CA ASP A 82 26.86 -11.62 25.02
C ASP A 82 26.65 -10.18 24.49
N SER A 83 26.76 -9.93 23.17
CA SER A 83 26.59 -8.57 22.63
C SER A 83 25.17 -8.02 22.79
N ALA A 84 24.15 -8.89 22.88
CA ALA A 84 22.78 -8.46 23.13
C ALA A 84 22.55 -7.97 24.57
N TYR A 85 23.34 -8.44 25.54
CA TYR A 85 23.30 -8.04 26.96
C TYR A 85 24.68 -8.28 27.63
N PRO A 86 25.64 -7.35 27.52
CA PRO A 86 27.05 -7.58 27.87
C PRO A 86 27.28 -8.13 29.28
N LYS A 87 28.28 -9.01 29.45
CA LYS A 87 28.71 -9.55 30.77
C LYS A 87 29.69 -8.64 31.51
N ASP A 88 30.32 -7.67 30.85
CA ASP A 88 31.16 -6.67 31.52
C ASP A 88 30.33 -5.90 32.55
N LEU A 89 30.88 -5.71 33.76
CA LEU A 89 30.14 -5.17 34.89
C LEU A 89 29.72 -3.71 34.68
N LYS A 90 30.46 -2.91 33.91
CA LYS A 90 30.13 -1.50 33.65
C LYS A 90 29.08 -1.39 32.55
N LEU A 91 29.25 -2.12 31.45
CA LEU A 91 28.27 -2.18 30.36
C LEU A 91 26.95 -2.82 30.82
N ARG A 92 26.99 -3.85 31.67
CA ARG A 92 25.78 -4.44 32.28
C ARG A 92 25.09 -3.49 33.25
N ALA A 93 25.84 -2.74 34.05
CA ALA A 93 25.26 -1.70 34.91
C ALA A 93 24.59 -0.58 34.09
N ASP A 94 25.18 -0.19 32.96
CA ASP A 94 24.59 0.81 32.06
C ASP A 94 23.35 0.26 31.32
N ALA A 95 23.40 -1.00 30.85
CA ALA A 95 22.24 -1.68 30.28
C ALA A 95 21.07 -1.75 31.28
N ASN A 96 21.35 -2.14 32.52
CA ASN A 96 20.35 -2.20 33.59
C ASN A 96 19.81 -0.82 33.96
N ARG A 97 20.64 0.23 33.95
CA ARG A 97 20.21 1.62 34.12
C ARG A 97 19.17 2.02 33.07
N TRP A 98 19.42 1.70 31.79
CA TRP A 98 18.49 2.03 30.71
C TRP A 98 17.22 1.16 30.72
N LEU A 99 17.32 -0.14 31.03
CA LEU A 99 16.15 -1.03 31.18
C LEU A 99 15.26 -0.62 32.37
N LEU A 100 15.84 -0.13 33.47
CA LEU A 100 15.07 0.38 34.61
C LEU A 100 14.47 1.77 34.31
N TRP A 101 15.21 2.64 33.61
CA TRP A 101 14.70 3.94 33.14
C TRP A 101 13.57 3.78 32.10
N GLU A 102 13.64 2.74 31.28
CA GLU A 102 12.57 2.39 30.33
C GLU A 102 11.25 2.20 31.06
N SER A 103 11.20 1.31 32.05
CA SER A 103 9.96 0.97 32.73
C SER A 103 9.49 2.03 33.74
N SER A 104 10.42 2.82 34.30
CA SER A 104 10.10 3.84 35.33
C SER A 104 9.86 5.25 34.81
N VAL A 105 10.29 5.58 33.59
CA VAL A 105 10.16 6.94 33.02
C VAL A 105 9.66 6.90 31.57
N TRP A 106 10.36 6.17 30.70
CA TRP A 106 10.13 6.25 29.24
C TRP A 106 8.80 5.65 28.80
N PHE A 107 8.45 4.48 29.32
CA PHE A 107 7.21 3.79 28.99
C PHE A 107 6.01 4.66 29.34
N ALA A 108 5.94 5.17 30.57
CA ALA A 108 4.81 5.93 31.07
C ALA A 108 4.53 7.19 30.24
N THR A 109 5.57 7.99 29.91
CA THR A 109 5.38 9.25 29.16
C THR A 109 4.94 9.01 27.71
N ASN A 110 5.48 7.98 27.05
CA ASN A 110 5.05 7.61 25.68
C ASN A 110 3.67 6.91 25.66
N TYR A 111 3.30 6.19 26.72
CA TYR A 111 2.02 5.51 26.81
C TYR A 111 0.83 6.50 26.85
N VAL A 112 1.04 7.73 27.36
CA VAL A 112 0.04 8.80 27.23
C VAL A 112 -0.25 9.12 25.76
N TYR A 113 0.79 9.35 24.95
CA TYR A 113 0.65 9.61 23.51
C TYR A 113 -0.01 8.43 22.77
N LEU A 114 0.33 7.19 23.14
CA LEU A 114 -0.31 5.98 22.60
C LEU A 114 -1.81 5.91 22.96
N VAL A 115 -2.18 6.22 24.20
CA VAL A 115 -3.58 6.22 24.64
C VAL A 115 -4.38 7.31 23.95
N GLU A 116 -3.84 8.53 23.89
CA GLU A 116 -4.53 9.69 23.33
C GLU A 116 -4.67 9.62 21.80
N TYR A 117 -3.61 9.34 21.06
CA TYR A 117 -3.62 9.41 19.59
C TYR A 117 -3.90 8.06 18.89
N VAL A 118 -3.79 6.92 19.58
CA VAL A 118 -4.08 5.59 18.99
C VAL A 118 -5.28 4.90 19.67
N VAL A 119 -5.24 4.68 20.98
CA VAL A 119 -6.26 3.86 21.68
C VAL A 119 -7.61 4.56 21.76
N LYS A 120 -7.66 5.86 22.05
CA LYS A 120 -8.93 6.63 22.05
C LYS A 120 -9.60 6.61 20.66
N PRO A 121 -8.94 6.95 19.54
CA PRO A 121 -9.52 6.82 18.20
C PRO A 121 -9.95 5.40 17.84
N LEU A 122 -9.20 4.37 18.23
CA LEU A 122 -9.58 2.96 18.06
C LEU A 122 -10.89 2.61 18.78
N MET A 123 -11.16 3.25 19.92
CA MET A 123 -12.40 3.12 20.69
C MET A 123 -13.48 4.15 20.31
N GLY A 124 -13.30 4.93 19.24
CA GLY A 124 -14.25 5.96 18.79
C GLY A 124 -14.26 7.25 19.61
N ALA A 125 -13.31 7.42 20.54
CA ALA A 125 -13.10 8.65 21.30
C ALA A 125 -12.08 9.57 20.60
N GLN A 126 -12.18 10.88 20.85
CA GLN A 126 -11.21 11.85 20.34
C GLN A 126 -10.01 12.01 21.31
N PRO A 127 -8.80 12.34 20.81
CA PRO A 127 -7.67 12.72 21.66
C PRO A 127 -8.00 13.97 22.49
N ASP A 128 -7.50 14.03 23.72
CA ASP A 128 -7.54 15.22 24.57
C ASP A 128 -6.18 15.93 24.51
N GLN A 129 -6.12 17.01 23.73
CA GLN A 129 -4.89 17.78 23.56
C GLN A 129 -4.36 18.34 24.89
N SER A 130 -5.23 18.62 25.88
CA SER A 130 -4.77 19.11 27.18
C SER A 130 -4.00 18.06 27.98
N VAL A 131 -4.29 16.77 27.77
CA VAL A 131 -3.51 15.67 28.37
C VAL A 131 -2.12 15.61 27.74
N ILE A 132 -2.01 15.79 26.42
CA ILE A 132 -0.74 15.85 25.69
C ILE A 132 0.08 17.07 26.11
N ASP A 133 -0.52 18.27 26.16
CA ASP A 133 0.17 19.50 26.50
C ASP A 133 0.76 19.47 27.93
N ASN A 134 0.08 18.78 28.87
CA ASN A 134 0.56 18.55 30.23
C ASN A 134 1.67 17.48 30.33
N GLU A 135 1.76 16.54 29.39
CA GLU A 135 2.77 15.47 29.37
C GLU A 135 4.02 15.85 28.56
N ALA A 136 3.87 16.65 27.51
CA ALA A 136 4.93 17.06 26.59
C ALA A 136 6.22 17.57 27.30
N PRO A 137 6.18 18.37 28.39
CA PRO A 137 7.39 18.77 29.11
C PRO A 137 8.18 17.60 29.72
N LYS A 138 7.50 16.51 30.11
CA LYS A 138 8.13 15.28 30.60
C LYS A 138 8.69 14.47 29.43
N TRP A 139 7.91 14.34 28.36
CA TRP A 139 8.30 13.62 27.14
C TRP A 139 9.56 14.23 26.51
N HIS A 140 9.57 15.54 26.24
CA HIS A 140 10.73 16.22 25.64
C HIS A 140 11.99 16.13 26.51
N LYS A 141 11.83 16.15 27.84
CA LYS A 141 12.96 15.94 28.77
C LYS A 141 13.52 14.51 28.66
N ALA A 142 12.66 13.50 28.59
CA ALA A 142 13.08 12.11 28.45
C ALA A 142 13.69 11.82 27.07
N ALA A 143 13.06 12.30 26.01
CA ALA A 143 13.55 12.21 24.63
C ALA A 143 14.88 12.96 24.43
N GLY A 144 15.05 14.12 25.07
CA GLY A 144 16.32 14.86 25.07
C GLY A 144 17.48 14.10 25.73
N ILE A 145 17.24 13.39 26.82
CA ILE A 145 18.24 12.54 27.49
C ILE A 145 18.67 11.38 26.56
N LEU A 146 17.70 10.70 25.95
CA LEU A 146 17.95 9.60 25.01
C LEU A 146 18.63 10.08 23.71
N ASN A 147 18.23 11.24 23.18
CA ASN A 147 18.83 11.87 22.00
C ASN A 147 20.30 12.29 22.24
N THR A 148 20.62 12.81 23.43
CA THR A 148 22.01 13.09 23.84
C THR A 148 22.83 11.80 23.84
N ARG A 149 22.32 10.75 24.51
CA ARG A 149 22.98 9.44 24.57
C ARG A 149 23.27 8.85 23.19
N LEU A 150 22.28 8.86 22.30
CA LEU A 150 22.39 8.36 20.93
C LEU A 150 23.32 9.20 20.03
N GLY A 151 23.78 10.36 20.51
CA GLY A 151 24.91 11.10 19.97
C GLY A 151 26.25 10.67 20.57
N GLU A 152 26.33 10.46 21.89
CA GLU A 152 27.54 9.96 22.58
C GLU A 152 28.01 8.60 22.04
N THR A 153 27.08 7.69 21.76
CA THR A 153 27.35 6.33 21.27
C THR A 153 27.29 6.20 19.75
N GLY A 154 26.90 7.26 19.03
CA GLY A 154 26.84 7.32 17.57
C GLY A 154 25.75 6.49 16.87
N LYS A 155 25.38 5.31 17.41
CA LYS A 155 24.46 4.35 16.76
C LYS A 155 23.37 3.82 17.70
N TRP A 156 23.70 2.90 18.60
CA TRP A 156 22.79 2.21 19.53
C TRP A 156 22.85 2.81 20.95
N ILE A 157 21.96 2.43 21.86
CA ILE A 157 21.93 2.98 23.24
C ILE A 157 23.14 2.54 24.07
N LEU A 158 23.70 1.36 23.79
CA LEU A 158 24.99 0.91 24.31
C LEU A 158 26.11 1.13 23.26
N PRO A 159 27.38 1.32 23.68
CA PRO A 159 28.50 1.42 22.73
C PRO A 159 28.72 0.09 21.99
N GLY A 160 28.67 0.11 20.66
CA GLY A 160 28.94 -1.06 19.81
C GLY A 160 28.27 -0.98 18.44
N ASP A 161 28.55 -1.96 17.58
CA ASP A 161 28.02 -2.01 16.21
C ASP A 161 26.66 -2.71 16.08
N LYS A 162 26.30 -3.56 17.06
CA LYS A 162 25.06 -4.34 17.14
C LYS A 162 24.04 -3.71 18.11
N PRO A 163 22.73 -3.84 17.85
CA PRO A 163 21.69 -3.48 18.81
C PRO A 163 21.67 -4.45 20.00
N SER A 164 21.11 -3.99 21.11
CA SER A 164 21.00 -4.76 22.36
C SER A 164 19.54 -4.91 22.81
N ILE A 165 19.28 -5.72 23.85
CA ILE A 165 17.94 -5.77 24.47
C ILE A 165 17.47 -4.40 25.00
N VAL A 166 18.41 -3.50 25.28
CA VAL A 166 18.11 -2.11 25.68
C VAL A 166 17.45 -1.34 24.55
N ASP A 167 17.96 -1.49 23.33
CA ASP A 167 17.43 -0.83 22.13
C ASP A 167 16.01 -1.32 21.84
N ILE A 168 15.80 -2.65 21.79
CA ILE A 168 14.47 -3.26 21.59
C ILE A 168 13.48 -2.84 22.70
N SER A 169 13.94 -2.80 23.96
CA SER A 169 13.09 -2.40 25.08
C SER A 169 12.64 -0.95 24.98
N ILE A 170 13.56 -0.02 24.72
CA ILE A 170 13.27 1.42 24.65
C ILE A 170 12.52 1.78 23.36
N ALA A 171 12.75 1.05 22.26
CA ALA A 171 11.99 1.23 21.02
C ALA A 171 10.52 0.84 21.17
N SER A 172 10.20 -0.09 22.09
CA SER A 172 8.82 -0.52 22.33
C SER A 172 7.88 0.65 22.66
N ALA A 173 8.31 1.58 23.50
CA ALA A 173 7.48 2.72 23.90
C ALA A 173 7.15 3.66 22.72
N VAL A 174 7.96 3.65 21.66
CA VAL A 174 7.83 4.48 20.44
C VAL A 174 7.51 3.66 19.19
N HIS A 175 7.04 2.42 19.35
CA HIS A 175 6.86 1.44 18.27
C HIS A 175 5.82 1.80 17.20
N LEU A 176 5.07 2.89 17.38
CA LEU A 176 4.12 3.47 16.43
C LEU A 176 4.29 5.01 16.38
N HIS A 177 5.53 5.51 16.45
CA HIS A 177 5.85 6.94 16.64
C HIS A 177 5.07 7.93 15.75
N GLU A 178 4.82 7.58 14.48
CA GLU A 178 3.97 8.36 13.56
C GLU A 178 2.51 8.47 14.05
N ALA A 179 1.87 7.34 14.35
CA ALA A 179 0.48 7.30 14.81
C ALA A 179 0.32 7.74 16.29
N GLN A 180 1.40 7.63 17.07
CA GLN A 180 1.53 8.25 18.40
C GLN A 180 1.78 9.77 18.31
N ASN A 181 1.96 10.34 17.10
CA ASN A 181 2.27 11.76 16.87
C ASN A 181 3.44 12.28 17.74
N LEU A 182 4.52 11.50 17.86
CA LEU A 182 5.66 11.85 18.69
C LEU A 182 6.51 12.95 18.01
N PRO A 183 6.87 14.05 18.71
CA PRO A 183 7.61 15.17 18.12
C PRO A 183 9.12 14.87 17.97
N LEU A 184 9.45 13.84 17.17
CA LEU A 184 10.80 13.33 16.94
C LEU A 184 11.74 14.31 16.21
N ASP A 185 11.20 15.29 15.46
CA ASP A 185 12.02 16.22 14.67
C ASP A 185 12.95 17.12 15.51
N GLN A 186 12.62 17.31 16.79
CA GLN A 186 13.48 18.01 17.76
C GLN A 186 14.63 17.14 18.28
N HIS A 187 14.65 15.85 17.93
CA HIS A 187 15.52 14.82 18.49
C HIS A 187 16.16 13.97 17.37
N PRO A 188 17.08 14.53 16.57
CA PRO A 188 17.57 13.90 15.34
C PRO A 188 18.28 12.55 15.55
N ASN A 189 18.99 12.34 16.67
CA ASN A 189 19.63 11.06 16.97
C ASN A 189 18.58 9.99 17.35
N LEU A 190 17.50 10.40 18.02
CA LEU A 190 16.36 9.54 18.33
C LEU A 190 15.61 9.14 17.05
N LYS A 191 15.33 10.11 16.16
CA LYS A 191 14.68 9.88 14.87
C LYS A 191 15.50 8.95 13.96
N ARG A 192 16.83 9.13 13.92
CA ARG A 192 17.76 8.20 13.26
C ARG A 192 17.66 6.79 13.84
N TRP A 193 17.83 6.67 15.16
CA TRP A 193 17.91 5.38 15.84
C TRP A 193 16.62 4.55 15.76
N ILE A 194 15.43 5.16 15.86
CA ILE A 194 14.18 4.38 15.72
C ILE A 194 14.05 3.82 14.29
N SER A 195 14.41 4.61 13.27
CA SER A 195 14.51 4.12 11.89
C SER A 195 15.54 3.00 11.75
N ASP A 196 16.63 2.99 12.50
CA ASP A 196 17.63 1.91 12.48
C ASP A 196 17.14 0.65 13.23
N VAL A 197 16.33 0.78 14.28
CA VAL A 197 15.62 -0.35 14.93
C VAL A 197 14.55 -0.93 13.99
N GLU A 198 13.83 -0.10 13.24
CA GLU A 198 12.83 -0.52 12.26
C GLU A 198 13.39 -1.33 11.09
N LYS A 199 14.71 -1.29 10.87
CA LYS A 199 15.44 -2.12 9.89
C LYS A 199 15.83 -3.50 10.44
N ILE A 200 15.65 -3.78 11.73
CA ILE A 200 15.98 -5.08 12.34
C ILE A 200 14.93 -6.12 11.90
N PRO A 201 15.30 -7.26 11.27
CA PRO A 201 14.33 -8.24 10.78
C PRO A 201 13.41 -8.82 11.87
N ALA A 202 13.94 -9.03 13.08
CA ALA A 202 13.15 -9.45 14.25
C ALA A 202 12.09 -8.41 14.67
N TRP A 203 12.39 -7.12 14.54
CA TRP A 203 11.42 -6.05 14.80
C TRP A 203 10.32 -6.00 13.76
N GLN A 204 10.68 -6.15 12.48
CA GLN A 204 9.73 -6.14 11.36
C GLN A 204 8.72 -7.29 11.42
N GLN A 205 9.16 -8.49 11.79
CA GLN A 205 8.29 -9.67 11.95
C GLN A 205 7.15 -9.44 12.96
N THR A 206 7.36 -8.60 13.98
CA THR A 206 6.31 -8.27 14.96
C THR A 206 5.30 -7.21 14.49
N GLN A 207 5.56 -6.47 13.40
CA GLN A 207 4.75 -5.31 13.02
C GLN A 207 3.31 -5.68 12.60
N ALA A 208 3.12 -6.81 11.92
CA ALA A 208 1.81 -7.17 11.34
C ALA A 208 0.70 -7.26 12.40
N ALA A 209 0.96 -7.95 13.53
CA ALA A 209 -0.01 -8.09 14.61
C ALA A 209 -0.27 -6.78 15.38
N VAL A 210 0.67 -5.82 15.33
CA VAL A 210 0.48 -4.47 15.87
C VAL A 210 -0.41 -3.64 14.95
N ASP A 211 -0.11 -3.63 13.65
CA ASP A 211 -0.89 -2.90 12.65
C ASP A 211 -2.35 -3.41 12.61
N ASP A 212 -2.55 -4.73 12.59
CA ASP A 212 -3.89 -5.35 12.52
C ASP A 212 -4.79 -5.04 13.73
N ALA A 213 -4.20 -4.84 14.92
CA ALA A 213 -4.95 -4.71 16.17
C ALA A 213 -5.01 -3.27 16.71
N LEU A 214 -3.92 -2.51 16.61
CA LEU A 214 -3.86 -1.13 17.12
C LEU A 214 -4.12 -0.09 16.03
N LEU A 215 -3.84 -0.41 14.76
CA LEU A 215 -4.00 0.50 13.64
C LEU A 215 -4.84 -0.08 12.48
N PRO A 216 -6.06 -0.62 12.71
CA PRO A 216 -6.95 -1.02 11.62
C PRO A 216 -7.29 0.15 10.67
N ASN A 217 -7.15 1.40 11.16
CA ASN A 217 -7.33 2.64 10.40
C ASN A 217 -6.01 3.24 9.85
N LYS A 218 -4.84 2.61 10.06
CA LYS A 218 -3.68 2.74 9.15
C LYS A 218 -4.02 1.93 7.91
N LYS A 219 -4.95 2.47 7.13
CA LYS A 219 -5.58 1.80 5.99
C LYS A 219 -4.46 1.25 5.11
N LYS A 220 -4.48 -0.07 4.89
CA LYS A 220 -3.41 -0.80 4.17
C LYS A 220 -3.34 -0.35 2.71
N GLY A 221 -2.68 0.77 2.47
CA GLY A 221 -2.60 1.52 1.22
C GLY A 221 -3.56 2.73 1.09
N GLU A 222 -3.65 3.67 2.04
CA GLU A 222 -3.90 5.08 1.64
C GLU A 222 -2.54 5.81 1.54
N VAL A 223 -2.11 6.12 0.32
CA VAL A 223 -0.83 6.76 0.00
C VAL A 223 -1.04 8.12 -0.66
N ARG A 224 -0.04 9.01 -0.62
CA ARG A 224 -0.04 10.28 -1.38
C ARG A 224 0.92 10.18 -2.56
N ALA A 225 0.45 10.47 -3.76
CA ALA A 225 1.22 10.32 -4.99
C ALA A 225 0.88 11.41 -6.02
N GLU A 226 1.81 11.67 -6.94
CA GLU A 226 1.67 12.71 -7.95
C GLU A 226 0.99 12.19 -9.22
N PHE A 227 -0.06 12.88 -9.65
CA PHE A 227 -0.94 12.50 -10.76
C PHE A 227 -0.89 13.58 -11.83
N ASN A 228 -0.64 13.19 -13.08
CA ASN A 228 -0.55 14.10 -14.22
C ASN A 228 -1.97 14.33 -14.79
N TYR A 229 -2.69 15.29 -14.24
CA TYR A 229 -3.90 15.84 -14.86
C TYR A 229 -3.53 16.76 -16.03
N THR A 230 -4.53 17.27 -16.74
CA THR A 230 -4.34 18.23 -17.83
C THR A 230 -5.18 19.48 -17.60
N LYS A 231 -4.63 20.67 -17.84
CA LYS A 231 -5.42 21.92 -17.77
C LYS A 231 -6.41 21.97 -18.94
N ASP A 232 -7.65 22.34 -18.65
CA ASP A 232 -8.67 22.44 -19.69
C ASP A 232 -8.55 23.78 -20.44
N VAL A 233 -7.90 23.71 -21.61
CA VAL A 233 -7.70 24.85 -22.52
C VAL A 233 -8.87 25.06 -23.49
N SER A 234 -9.93 24.25 -23.43
CA SER A 234 -11.07 24.39 -24.36
C SER A 234 -11.82 25.71 -24.20
N ILE A 235 -11.72 26.35 -23.03
CA ILE A 235 -12.26 27.68 -22.72
C ILE A 235 -11.57 28.78 -23.58
N GLU A 236 -10.37 28.52 -24.11
CA GLU A 236 -9.60 29.42 -24.98
C GLU A 236 -9.73 29.05 -26.47
N ASP A 237 -10.74 28.25 -26.87
CA ASP A 237 -10.90 27.63 -28.20
C ASP A 237 -9.68 26.77 -28.65
N LYS A 238 -8.84 26.34 -27.70
CA LYS A 238 -7.66 25.50 -27.95
C LYS A 238 -7.97 24.02 -27.83
N LEU A 239 -7.16 23.20 -28.50
CA LEU A 239 -7.23 21.74 -28.44
C LEU A 239 -6.05 21.19 -27.63
N THR A 240 -6.29 20.11 -26.87
CA THR A 240 -5.22 19.30 -26.28
C THR A 240 -4.87 18.16 -27.26
N GLU A 241 -3.60 18.04 -27.65
CA GLU A 241 -3.18 17.14 -28.74
C GLU A 241 -1.91 16.34 -28.40
N ILE A 242 -1.78 15.15 -29.00
CA ILE A 242 -0.50 14.43 -29.14
C ILE A 242 -0.33 14.05 -30.61
N TYR A 243 0.84 14.35 -31.17
CA TYR A 243 1.24 13.91 -32.51
C TYR A 243 2.18 12.70 -32.42
N PHE A 244 1.81 11.60 -33.07
CA PHE A 244 2.63 10.39 -33.17
C PHE A 244 3.58 10.43 -34.37
N TYR A 245 3.80 11.61 -34.97
CA TYR A 245 4.65 11.84 -36.13
C TYR A 245 5.09 13.32 -36.17
N GLU A 246 6.18 13.61 -36.89
CA GLU A 246 6.64 14.98 -37.12
C GLU A 246 5.66 15.73 -38.05
N ASP A 247 5.07 16.82 -37.54
CA ASP A 247 4.19 17.73 -38.27
C ASP A 247 4.56 19.18 -37.88
N PRO A 248 4.64 20.16 -38.80
CA PRO A 248 4.84 21.56 -38.44
C PRO A 248 3.81 22.09 -37.43
N LYS A 249 2.63 21.49 -37.33
CA LYS A 249 1.59 21.82 -36.33
C LYS A 249 1.94 21.36 -34.91
N SER A 250 2.81 20.37 -34.73
CA SER A 250 3.10 19.79 -33.41
C SER A 250 4.05 20.65 -32.53
N VAL A 251 4.44 21.84 -33.00
CA VAL A 251 5.47 22.68 -32.38
C VAL A 251 4.90 23.63 -31.31
N ASP A 252 3.61 23.98 -31.39
CA ASP A 252 2.93 24.91 -30.49
C ASP A 252 1.55 24.35 -30.09
N ILE A 253 1.56 23.14 -29.51
CA ILE A 253 0.35 22.41 -29.09
C ILE A 253 0.23 22.38 -27.57
N HIS A 254 -1.02 22.32 -27.07
CA HIS A 254 -1.24 21.94 -25.68
C HIS A 254 -1.08 20.42 -25.53
N ALA A 255 0.06 19.98 -25.02
CA ALA A 255 0.29 18.59 -24.68
C ALA A 255 -0.39 18.24 -23.34
N PRO A 256 -0.97 17.04 -23.17
CA PRO A 256 -1.62 16.64 -21.93
C PRO A 256 -0.62 16.28 -20.82
N GLY A 257 -1.08 16.28 -19.58
CA GLY A 257 -0.28 15.94 -18.40
C GLY A 257 0.45 17.12 -17.76
N ASP A 258 0.03 18.36 -18.08
CA ASP A 258 0.69 19.59 -17.65
C ASP A 258 0.27 20.08 -16.24
N ASP A 259 -0.66 19.37 -15.57
CA ASP A 259 -1.20 19.69 -14.25
C ASP A 259 -0.86 18.60 -13.23
N LEU A 260 0.36 18.65 -12.67
CA LEU A 260 0.86 17.69 -11.70
C LEU A 260 0.28 17.98 -10.30
N GLN A 261 -0.48 17.03 -9.74
CA GLN A 261 -1.22 17.23 -8.48
C GLN A 261 -1.03 16.04 -7.52
N THR A 262 -0.82 16.33 -6.22
CA THR A 262 -0.64 15.28 -5.19
C THR A 262 -2.00 14.77 -4.66
N MET A 263 -2.52 13.71 -5.27
CA MET A 263 -3.73 13.03 -4.78
C MET A 263 -3.43 12.10 -3.60
N THR A 264 -4.44 11.83 -2.76
CA THR A 264 -4.44 10.62 -1.93
C THR A 264 -5.09 9.49 -2.72
N VAL A 265 -4.48 8.31 -2.70
CA VAL A 265 -4.87 7.11 -3.47
C VAL A 265 -5.12 5.97 -2.50
N HIS A 266 -6.32 5.37 -2.53
CA HIS A 266 -6.80 4.47 -1.49
C HIS A 266 -6.90 3.00 -1.88
N SER A 267 -6.68 2.14 -0.90
CA SER A 267 -6.78 0.70 -1.04
C SER A 267 -8.22 0.30 -1.34
N GLY A 268 -8.43 -0.35 -2.48
CA GLY A 268 -9.69 -1.00 -2.81
C GLY A 268 -9.92 -2.32 -2.07
N TRP A 269 -8.93 -2.83 -1.32
CA TRP A 269 -9.08 -4.05 -0.55
C TRP A 269 -10.15 -3.92 0.54
N GLY A 270 -10.91 -5.00 0.77
CA GLY A 270 -11.99 -5.04 1.77
C GLY A 270 -13.27 -4.30 1.37
N GLN A 271 -13.38 -3.83 0.13
CA GLN A 271 -14.56 -3.16 -0.42
C GLN A 271 -15.05 -3.89 -1.67
N ASP A 272 -16.37 -3.95 -1.85
CA ASP A 272 -16.99 -4.45 -3.08
C ASP A 272 -17.03 -3.33 -4.14
N TRP A 273 -16.56 -3.64 -5.34
CA TRP A 273 -16.47 -2.70 -6.46
C TRP A 273 -17.32 -3.20 -7.63
N ASP A 274 -18.26 -2.38 -8.10
CA ASP A 274 -19.13 -2.72 -9.22
C ASP A 274 -18.81 -1.82 -10.43
N VAL A 275 -18.51 -2.44 -11.57
CA VAL A 275 -18.16 -1.76 -12.82
C VAL A 275 -19.31 -0.89 -13.37
N ASP A 276 -20.55 -1.17 -12.98
CA ASP A 276 -21.74 -0.38 -13.32
C ASP A 276 -21.99 0.81 -12.37
N VAL A 277 -21.32 0.86 -11.21
CA VAL A 277 -21.53 1.87 -10.15
C VAL A 277 -20.29 2.74 -9.90
N ASN A 278 -19.11 2.14 -9.86
CA ASN A 278 -17.82 2.79 -9.61
C ASN A 278 -17.00 3.04 -10.89
N GLY A 279 -17.39 2.44 -12.02
CA GLY A 279 -16.63 2.43 -13.28
C GLY A 279 -15.50 1.39 -13.33
N PHE A 280 -15.20 0.72 -12.23
CA PHE A 280 -14.25 -0.39 -12.18
C PHE A 280 -14.71 -1.49 -11.21
N SER A 281 -14.17 -2.70 -11.37
CA SER A 281 -14.33 -3.78 -10.38
C SER A 281 -13.07 -4.65 -10.28
N LEU A 282 -12.79 -5.16 -9.08
CA LEU A 282 -11.80 -6.21 -8.87
C LEU A 282 -12.46 -7.59 -9.03
N LYS A 283 -11.80 -8.52 -9.71
CA LYS A 283 -12.27 -9.89 -9.90
C LYS A 283 -11.13 -10.91 -9.74
N ASP A 284 -11.49 -12.14 -9.41
CA ASP A 284 -10.62 -13.31 -9.55
C ASP A 284 -10.67 -13.82 -10.99
N PHE A 285 -9.51 -13.98 -11.61
CA PHE A 285 -9.39 -14.49 -12.97
C PHE A 285 -8.04 -15.21 -13.14
N THR A 286 -8.06 -16.53 -12.97
CA THR A 286 -6.90 -17.40 -13.18
C THR A 286 -7.09 -18.19 -14.48
N PRO A 287 -6.60 -17.68 -15.63
CA PRO A 287 -6.72 -18.36 -16.92
C PRO A 287 -5.84 -19.62 -16.99
N ALA A 288 -6.18 -20.53 -17.88
CA ALA A 288 -5.38 -21.70 -18.23
C ALA A 288 -4.20 -21.36 -19.16
N TYR A 289 -4.24 -20.20 -19.83
CA TYR A 289 -3.19 -19.71 -20.73
C TYR A 289 -1.79 -19.75 -20.10
N ASN A 290 -0.89 -20.47 -20.77
CA ASN A 290 0.51 -20.66 -20.41
C ASN A 290 1.49 -20.31 -21.57
N GLY A 291 0.99 -19.61 -22.59
CA GLY A 291 1.77 -19.20 -23.76
C GLY A 291 2.70 -18.02 -23.51
N SER A 292 3.42 -17.61 -24.56
CA SER A 292 4.33 -16.46 -24.50
C SER A 292 3.56 -15.14 -24.60
N TRP A 293 3.65 -14.30 -23.56
CA TRP A 293 3.15 -12.92 -23.59
C TRP A 293 3.94 -12.01 -24.55
N GLU A 294 5.04 -12.45 -25.16
CA GLU A 294 5.67 -11.71 -26.25
C GLU A 294 5.05 -12.01 -27.64
N ASP A 295 4.21 -13.04 -27.76
CA ASP A 295 3.59 -13.47 -29.01
C ASP A 295 2.11 -13.06 -29.06
N SER A 296 1.84 -11.96 -29.77
CA SER A 296 0.48 -11.45 -29.95
C SER A 296 -0.46 -12.41 -30.71
N GLU A 297 0.03 -13.33 -31.54
CA GLU A 297 -0.81 -14.32 -32.23
C GLU A 297 -1.24 -15.42 -31.26
N THR A 298 -0.30 -15.98 -30.48
CA THR A 298 -0.62 -16.96 -29.43
C THR A 298 -1.52 -16.36 -28.34
N VAL A 299 -1.32 -15.09 -27.93
CA VAL A 299 -2.24 -14.38 -27.02
C VAL A 299 -3.64 -14.25 -27.64
N ALA A 300 -3.75 -13.81 -28.90
CA ALA A 300 -5.05 -13.64 -29.56
C ALA A 300 -5.79 -14.95 -29.83
N LYS A 301 -5.05 -16.05 -30.05
CA LYS A 301 -5.58 -17.39 -30.30
C LYS A 301 -6.04 -18.09 -29.02
N ASP A 302 -5.20 -18.10 -27.99
CA ASP A 302 -5.39 -18.98 -26.83
C ASP A 302 -5.86 -18.25 -25.55
N PHE A 303 -5.57 -16.96 -25.37
CA PHE A 303 -6.02 -16.21 -24.17
C PHE A 303 -7.35 -15.45 -24.39
N TYR A 304 -7.56 -14.86 -25.57
CA TYR A 304 -8.79 -14.12 -25.86
C TYR A 304 -10.10 -14.92 -25.62
N PRO A 305 -10.20 -16.23 -25.93
CA PRO A 305 -11.40 -17.01 -25.65
C PRO A 305 -11.74 -17.07 -24.15
N GLU A 306 -10.73 -17.17 -23.28
CA GLU A 306 -10.92 -17.18 -21.83
C GLU A 306 -11.48 -15.83 -21.34
N VAL A 307 -10.96 -14.72 -21.87
CA VAL A 307 -11.44 -13.36 -21.56
C VAL A 307 -12.89 -13.14 -22.03
N VAL A 308 -13.26 -13.70 -23.19
CA VAL A 308 -14.63 -13.64 -23.73
C VAL A 308 -15.62 -14.35 -22.81
N GLU A 309 -15.36 -15.59 -22.42
CA GLU A 309 -16.28 -16.34 -21.54
C GLU A 309 -16.29 -15.78 -20.10
N PHE A 310 -15.15 -15.30 -19.61
CA PHE A 310 -15.06 -14.58 -18.33
C PHE A 310 -15.95 -13.33 -18.30
N LEU A 311 -15.88 -12.46 -19.31
CA LEU A 311 -16.70 -11.24 -19.37
C LEU A 311 -18.19 -11.54 -19.59
N LYS A 312 -18.54 -12.55 -20.40
CA LYS A 312 -19.93 -13.04 -20.51
C LYS A 312 -20.47 -13.48 -19.15
N LYS A 313 -19.68 -14.22 -18.37
CA LYS A 313 -20.05 -14.71 -17.03
C LYS A 313 -20.19 -13.57 -16.02
N GLU A 314 -19.19 -12.69 -15.91
CA GLU A 314 -19.15 -11.66 -14.87
C GLU A 314 -20.09 -10.48 -15.13
N LEU A 315 -20.42 -10.18 -16.41
CA LEU A 315 -21.24 -9.03 -16.79
C LEU A 315 -22.61 -9.41 -17.38
N GLY A 316 -22.83 -10.68 -17.76
CA GLY A 316 -24.06 -11.13 -18.42
C GLY A 316 -24.17 -10.76 -19.91
N ALA A 317 -23.09 -10.22 -20.51
CA ALA A 317 -23.01 -9.85 -21.92
C ALA A 317 -23.29 -11.04 -22.85
N LYS A 318 -23.94 -10.79 -23.99
CA LYS A 318 -24.30 -11.82 -24.98
C LYS A 318 -23.20 -12.04 -26.00
N ARG A 319 -22.50 -10.97 -26.37
CA ARG A 319 -21.33 -10.98 -27.25
C ARG A 319 -20.23 -10.14 -26.63
N VAL A 320 -19.00 -10.63 -26.70
CA VAL A 320 -17.80 -9.88 -26.33
C VAL A 320 -16.87 -9.95 -27.53
N LEU A 321 -16.41 -8.79 -28.01
CA LEU A 321 -15.37 -8.69 -29.04
C LEU A 321 -14.10 -8.19 -28.37
N VAL A 322 -13.04 -9.01 -28.37
CA VAL A 322 -11.68 -8.53 -28.10
C VAL A 322 -11.10 -7.98 -29.40
N PHE A 323 -10.49 -6.79 -29.38
CA PHE A 323 -10.00 -6.14 -30.61
C PHE A 323 -8.54 -5.69 -30.57
N ASP A 324 -7.96 -5.44 -29.40
CA ASP A 324 -6.51 -5.31 -29.20
C ASP A 324 -6.08 -5.66 -27.78
N HIS A 325 -4.76 -5.74 -27.58
CA HIS A 325 -4.14 -5.87 -26.27
C HIS A 325 -2.88 -5.00 -26.16
N THR A 326 -2.53 -4.64 -24.93
CA THR A 326 -1.24 -4.03 -24.59
C THR A 326 -0.59 -4.83 -23.47
N ILE A 327 0.61 -5.34 -23.72
CA ILE A 327 1.41 -6.14 -22.81
C ILE A 327 2.64 -5.33 -22.38
N ARG A 328 2.96 -5.43 -21.09
CA ARG A 328 4.04 -4.68 -20.43
C ARG A 328 4.90 -5.70 -19.70
N THR A 329 6.18 -5.74 -20.06
CA THR A 329 7.18 -6.67 -19.50
C THR A 329 8.51 -5.93 -19.36
N LYS A 330 9.42 -6.43 -18.51
CA LYS A 330 10.74 -5.82 -18.23
C LYS A 330 11.47 -5.43 -19.52
N LYS A 331 11.53 -6.35 -20.48
CA LYS A 331 12.15 -6.23 -21.81
C LYS A 331 11.54 -5.16 -22.73
N ASN A 332 10.32 -4.71 -22.43
CA ASN A 332 9.53 -3.81 -23.28
C ASN A 332 9.36 -2.40 -22.70
N ASN A 333 9.59 -2.21 -21.40
CA ASN A 333 9.51 -0.89 -20.77
C ASN A 333 10.59 0.10 -21.27
N GLU A 334 11.66 -0.40 -21.90
CA GLU A 334 12.73 0.42 -22.51
C GLU A 334 12.34 1.05 -23.86
N LYS A 335 11.17 0.71 -24.43
CA LYS A 335 10.73 1.20 -25.75
C LYS A 335 9.88 2.47 -25.62
N PRO A 336 10.11 3.52 -26.44
CA PRO A 336 9.36 4.77 -26.35
C PRO A 336 7.90 4.61 -26.79
N LEU A 337 6.99 5.31 -26.09
CA LEU A 337 5.53 5.28 -26.30
C LEU A 337 5.08 5.71 -27.72
N THR A 338 5.95 6.37 -28.48
CA THR A 338 5.68 6.95 -29.80
C THR A 338 5.90 6.00 -30.98
N ASP A 339 6.37 4.76 -30.77
CA ASP A 339 6.53 3.80 -31.88
C ASP A 339 5.17 3.37 -32.46
N GLN A 340 4.87 3.84 -33.69
CA GLN A 340 3.68 3.48 -34.44
C GLN A 340 3.61 1.99 -34.80
N LYS A 341 4.74 1.28 -34.83
CA LYS A 341 4.82 -0.13 -35.23
C LYS A 341 4.66 -1.11 -34.08
N ASN A 342 4.76 -0.65 -32.82
CA ASN A 342 4.72 -1.51 -31.64
C ASN A 342 3.66 -1.06 -30.63
N THR A 343 2.40 -1.05 -31.07
CA THR A 343 1.26 -0.63 -30.25
C THR A 343 0.95 -1.58 -29.09
N SER A 344 1.30 -2.86 -29.22
CA SER A 344 1.04 -3.89 -28.21
C SER A 344 2.09 -3.96 -27.09
N GLN A 345 3.23 -3.26 -27.18
CA GLN A 345 4.28 -3.28 -26.15
C GLN A 345 4.67 -1.86 -25.72
N ARG A 346 4.21 -1.44 -24.54
CA ARG A 346 4.32 -0.05 -24.07
C ARG A 346 4.59 0.06 -22.58
N ALA A 347 5.28 1.12 -22.18
CA ALA A 347 5.49 1.49 -20.79
C ALA A 347 4.14 1.74 -20.02
N PRO A 348 4.17 1.81 -18.68
CA PRO A 348 3.05 2.34 -17.89
C PRO A 348 2.69 3.77 -18.33
N VAL A 349 1.39 4.07 -18.47
CA VAL A 349 0.91 5.42 -18.79
C VAL A 349 0.68 6.19 -17.48
N ARG A 350 1.38 7.32 -17.31
CA ARG A 350 1.30 8.21 -16.12
C ARG A 350 0.27 9.33 -16.24
N LEU A 351 -0.32 9.51 -17.42
CA LEU A 351 -1.36 10.51 -17.70
C LEU A 351 -2.70 10.08 -17.09
N VAL A 352 -3.42 11.00 -16.45
CA VAL A 352 -4.82 10.79 -16.04
C VAL A 352 -5.73 10.85 -17.27
N HIS A 353 -6.33 9.72 -17.65
CA HIS A 353 -7.10 9.57 -18.87
C HIS A 353 -8.26 8.57 -18.76
N CYS A 354 -9.15 8.60 -19.76
CA CYS A 354 -10.05 7.50 -20.10
C CYS A 354 -9.91 7.18 -21.59
N ASP A 355 -9.95 5.89 -21.93
CA ASP A 355 -9.49 5.35 -23.21
C ASP A 355 -10.40 5.72 -24.41
N TYR A 356 -11.63 6.19 -24.16
CA TYR A 356 -12.60 6.59 -25.17
C TYR A 356 -13.37 7.86 -24.79
N THR A 357 -13.86 8.55 -25.81
CA THR A 357 -14.87 9.62 -25.73
C THR A 357 -16.26 9.09 -26.06
N ALA A 358 -17.29 9.87 -25.77
CA ALA A 358 -18.68 9.54 -26.12
C ALA A 358 -18.88 9.29 -27.63
N GLU A 359 -18.04 9.89 -28.48
CA GLU A 359 -18.09 9.76 -29.94
C GLU A 359 -17.12 8.70 -30.47
N SER A 360 -15.93 8.55 -29.88
CA SER A 360 -14.90 7.64 -30.40
C SER A 360 -15.21 6.16 -30.14
N ALA A 361 -15.90 5.81 -29.05
CA ALA A 361 -16.34 4.44 -28.80
C ALA A 361 -17.41 3.95 -29.83
N PRO A 362 -18.52 4.67 -30.10
CA PRO A 362 -19.45 4.32 -31.18
C PRO A 362 -18.79 4.32 -32.57
N LEU A 363 -17.82 5.20 -32.82
CA LEU A 363 -17.01 5.17 -34.04
C LEU A 363 -16.13 3.90 -34.11
N ARG A 364 -15.55 3.46 -33.00
CA ARG A 364 -14.75 2.23 -32.92
C ARG A 364 -15.58 0.98 -33.19
N VAL A 365 -16.84 0.92 -32.74
CA VAL A 365 -17.80 -0.14 -33.14
C VAL A 365 -18.00 -0.14 -34.67
N LYS A 366 -18.22 1.03 -35.28
CA LYS A 366 -18.39 1.16 -36.74
C LYS A 366 -17.14 0.79 -37.54
N GLN A 367 -15.94 1.01 -37.00
CA GLN A 367 -14.68 0.61 -37.62
C GLN A 367 -14.45 -0.90 -37.57
N LEU A 368 -14.80 -1.56 -36.46
CA LEU A 368 -14.52 -2.97 -36.23
C LEU A 368 -15.62 -3.90 -36.78
N LEU A 369 -16.87 -3.47 -36.80
CA LEU A 369 -18.04 -4.25 -37.21
C LEU A 369 -18.94 -3.45 -38.18
N PRO A 370 -18.43 -2.95 -39.33
CA PRO A 370 -19.13 -1.99 -40.17
C PRO A 370 -20.51 -2.47 -40.69
N GLU A 371 -20.66 -3.77 -40.93
CA GLU A 371 -21.92 -4.38 -41.40
C GLU A 371 -22.99 -4.49 -40.31
N GLU A 372 -22.57 -4.64 -39.03
CA GLU A 372 -23.47 -4.89 -37.91
C GLU A 372 -23.69 -3.67 -37.00
N ALA A 373 -22.79 -2.68 -37.04
CA ALA A 373 -22.72 -1.59 -36.06
C ALA A 373 -24.04 -0.82 -35.91
N SER A 374 -24.76 -0.60 -37.02
CA SER A 374 -26.07 0.09 -37.01
C SER A 374 -27.18 -0.67 -36.26
N SER A 375 -27.03 -1.99 -36.05
CA SER A 375 -27.92 -2.80 -35.20
C SER A 375 -27.36 -2.96 -33.79
N LEU A 376 -26.04 -3.13 -33.65
CA LEU A 376 -25.40 -3.29 -32.33
C LEU A 376 -25.54 -2.03 -31.47
N LEU A 377 -25.39 -0.84 -32.06
CA LEU A 377 -25.54 0.46 -31.39
C LEU A 377 -26.99 0.84 -31.06
N THR A 378 -27.99 -0.01 -31.32
CA THR A 378 -29.37 0.18 -30.80
C THR A 378 -29.62 -0.51 -29.46
N ARG A 379 -28.61 -1.20 -28.92
CA ARG A 379 -28.62 -1.91 -27.63
C ARG A 379 -27.54 -1.34 -26.73
N ARG A 380 -27.49 -1.78 -25.47
CA ARG A 380 -26.41 -1.42 -24.57
C ARG A 380 -25.08 -1.98 -25.09
N VAL A 381 -24.09 -1.12 -25.21
CA VAL A 381 -22.70 -1.42 -25.58
C VAL A 381 -21.78 -0.77 -24.54
N ALA A 382 -20.89 -1.57 -23.94
CA ALA A 382 -19.88 -1.09 -23.01
C ALA A 382 -18.48 -1.50 -23.48
N PHE A 383 -17.50 -0.60 -23.33
CA PHE A 383 -16.09 -0.93 -23.54
C PHE A 383 -15.48 -1.24 -22.18
N ILE A 384 -14.91 -2.45 -22.07
CA ILE A 384 -14.32 -2.96 -20.84
C ILE A 384 -12.88 -3.36 -21.14
N ASN A 385 -11.92 -2.68 -20.54
CA ASN A 385 -10.53 -3.12 -20.54
C ASN A 385 -10.34 -4.09 -19.37
N VAL A 386 -9.81 -5.29 -19.63
CA VAL A 386 -9.40 -6.24 -18.58
C VAL A 386 -7.92 -6.02 -18.31
N TRP A 387 -7.60 -5.36 -17.21
CA TRP A 387 -6.23 -5.16 -16.75
C TRP A 387 -5.83 -6.31 -15.84
N LYS A 388 -4.88 -7.12 -16.28
CA LYS A 388 -4.41 -8.32 -15.60
C LYS A 388 -2.91 -8.21 -15.26
N PRO A 389 -2.51 -8.22 -13.98
CA PRO A 389 -1.11 -8.40 -13.62
C PRO A 389 -0.61 -9.81 -13.98
N LEU A 390 0.64 -9.90 -14.45
CA LEU A 390 1.34 -11.14 -14.80
C LEU A 390 2.32 -11.55 -13.68
N THR A 391 2.95 -10.55 -13.07
CA THR A 391 3.70 -10.64 -11.80
C THR A 391 2.91 -9.97 -10.67
N ARG A 392 3.34 -10.10 -9.41
CA ARG A 392 2.79 -9.28 -8.32
C ARG A 392 3.10 -7.80 -8.58
N VAL A 393 2.12 -6.93 -8.30
CA VAL A 393 2.25 -5.48 -8.47
C VAL A 393 2.95 -4.86 -7.26
N GLU A 394 4.29 -4.83 -7.28
CA GLU A 394 5.13 -4.26 -6.20
C GLU A 394 5.61 -2.83 -6.48
N GLU A 395 5.51 -2.40 -7.74
CA GLU A 395 5.80 -1.05 -8.23
C GLU A 395 4.74 -0.63 -9.26
N ASN A 396 4.69 0.66 -9.57
CA ASN A 396 3.90 1.21 -10.68
C ASN A 396 2.40 0.82 -10.71
N PRO A 397 1.67 0.72 -9.57
CA PRO A 397 0.28 0.24 -9.57
C PRO A 397 -0.66 1.09 -10.44
N LEU A 398 -1.78 0.49 -10.83
CA LEU A 398 -2.87 1.18 -11.52
C LEU A 398 -3.84 1.77 -10.49
N ALA A 399 -4.15 3.07 -10.62
CA ALA A 399 -5.22 3.75 -9.91
C ALA A 399 -6.41 4.03 -10.82
N MET A 400 -7.61 3.99 -10.25
CA MET A 400 -8.89 4.30 -10.88
C MET A 400 -9.64 5.33 -10.04
N CYS A 401 -10.22 6.35 -10.66
CA CYS A 401 -11.08 7.30 -9.97
C CYS A 401 -12.50 6.73 -9.91
N ASP A 402 -13.11 6.71 -8.72
CA ASP A 402 -14.51 6.32 -8.60
C ASP A 402 -15.39 7.37 -9.30
N VAL A 403 -16.16 6.96 -10.31
CA VAL A 403 -16.98 7.87 -11.12
C VAL A 403 -18.01 8.67 -10.32
N LYS A 404 -18.42 8.21 -9.13
CA LYS A 404 -19.28 9.00 -8.22
C LYS A 404 -18.57 10.24 -7.65
N SER A 405 -17.28 10.40 -7.92
CA SER A 405 -16.45 11.55 -7.54
C SER A 405 -15.82 12.29 -8.73
N ALA A 406 -15.99 11.78 -9.95
CA ALA A 406 -15.49 12.35 -11.19
C ALA A 406 -16.67 12.66 -12.13
N PRO A 407 -17.28 13.86 -12.02
CA PRO A 407 -18.42 14.23 -12.84
C PRO A 407 -18.02 14.43 -14.31
N GLN A 408 -18.98 14.33 -15.23
CA GLN A 408 -18.68 14.26 -16.67
C GLN A 408 -17.98 15.53 -17.19
N GLU A 409 -18.31 16.69 -16.62
CA GLU A 409 -17.71 17.97 -16.96
C GLU A 409 -16.19 18.05 -16.71
N ASP A 410 -15.60 17.17 -15.90
CA ASP A 410 -14.15 17.14 -15.68
C ASP A 410 -13.38 16.34 -16.74
N PHE A 411 -14.07 15.63 -17.63
CA PHE A 411 -13.49 14.92 -18.77
C PHE A 411 -13.56 15.76 -20.05
N PHE A 412 -12.43 16.00 -20.70
CA PHE A 412 -12.35 16.74 -21.97
C PHE A 412 -11.40 16.08 -22.98
N LYS A 413 -11.52 16.45 -24.25
CA LYS A 413 -10.95 15.68 -25.36
C LYS A 413 -9.44 15.89 -25.53
N LEU A 414 -8.72 14.77 -25.60
CA LEU A 414 -7.36 14.65 -26.11
C LEU A 414 -7.40 14.09 -27.54
N TYR A 415 -6.89 14.86 -28.50
CA TYR A 415 -6.80 14.45 -29.91
C TYR A 415 -5.48 13.72 -30.19
N LEU A 416 -5.56 12.45 -30.57
CA LEU A 416 -4.43 11.60 -30.92
C LEU A 416 -4.20 11.64 -32.43
N ARG A 417 -3.20 12.41 -32.88
CA ARG A 417 -2.90 12.64 -34.30
C ARG A 417 -1.94 11.58 -34.83
N TYR A 418 -2.44 10.70 -35.69
CA TYR A 418 -1.67 9.76 -36.51
C TYR A 418 -1.61 10.26 -37.95
N LYS A 419 -0.72 9.70 -38.78
CA LYS A 419 -0.52 10.13 -40.18
C LYS A 419 -1.74 9.92 -41.07
N ASP A 420 -2.58 8.95 -40.71
CA ASP A 420 -3.73 8.43 -41.45
C ASP A 420 -5.08 8.80 -40.83
N ARG A 421 -5.11 9.13 -39.53
CA ARG A 421 -6.34 9.34 -38.75
C ARG A 421 -6.12 10.21 -37.51
N THR A 422 -7.21 10.78 -37.00
CA THR A 422 -7.26 11.27 -35.62
C THR A 422 -8.03 10.26 -34.76
N GLY A 423 -7.53 9.95 -33.56
CA GLY A 423 -8.28 9.32 -32.49
C GLY A 423 -8.67 10.33 -31.40
N GLU A 424 -9.58 9.96 -30.52
CA GLU A 424 -9.93 10.76 -29.34
C GLU A 424 -9.96 9.88 -28.09
N ASN A 425 -9.30 10.36 -27.04
CA ASN A 425 -9.41 9.87 -25.66
C ASN A 425 -9.98 11.03 -24.80
N TYR A 426 -10.44 10.74 -23.59
CA TYR A 426 -10.60 11.79 -22.58
C TYR A 426 -9.33 11.93 -21.73
N VAL A 427 -8.97 13.16 -21.42
CA VAL A 427 -8.13 13.52 -20.27
C VAL A 427 -9.00 14.19 -19.21
N MET A 428 -8.51 14.27 -17.98
CA MET A 428 -9.23 14.91 -16.89
C MET A 428 -8.52 16.17 -16.40
N ARG A 429 -9.29 17.18 -16.01
CA ARG A 429 -8.79 18.29 -15.20
C ARG A 429 -8.65 17.89 -13.74
N TYR A 430 -7.87 18.63 -12.96
CA TYR A 430 -7.84 18.44 -11.52
C TYR A 430 -9.17 18.81 -10.86
N ASN A 431 -9.58 18.01 -9.89
CA ASN A 431 -10.67 18.28 -8.96
C ASN A 431 -10.30 17.65 -7.60
N GLU A 432 -10.41 18.42 -6.51
CA GLU A 432 -10.09 17.94 -5.16
C GLU A 432 -11.07 16.86 -4.66
N ALA A 433 -12.25 16.77 -5.26
CA ALA A 433 -13.26 15.77 -4.92
C ALA A 433 -12.90 14.35 -5.41
N HIS A 434 -11.98 14.20 -6.36
CA HIS A 434 -11.62 12.93 -6.99
C HIS A 434 -11.10 11.88 -5.98
N LYS A 435 -11.80 10.75 -5.89
CA LYS A 435 -11.44 9.62 -5.02
C LYS A 435 -10.79 8.53 -5.83
N TRP A 436 -9.47 8.45 -5.70
CA TRP A 436 -8.64 7.50 -6.40
C TRP A 436 -8.46 6.22 -5.59
N TYR A 437 -8.56 5.07 -6.25
CA TYR A 437 -8.41 3.76 -5.64
C TYR A 437 -7.43 2.87 -6.41
N TYR A 438 -6.67 2.03 -5.70
CA TYR A 438 -5.75 1.06 -6.24
C TYR A 438 -5.71 -0.21 -5.38
N PHE A 439 -5.01 -1.24 -5.86
CA PHE A 439 -4.86 -2.51 -5.14
C PHE A 439 -3.37 -2.76 -4.84
N PRO A 440 -2.86 -2.34 -3.66
CA PRO A 440 -1.45 -2.55 -3.30
C PRO A 440 -1.10 -4.03 -3.24
N MET A 441 0.10 -4.39 -3.71
CA MET A 441 0.62 -5.77 -3.76
C MET A 441 -0.31 -6.77 -4.48
N MET A 442 -1.07 -6.31 -5.48
CA MET A 442 -2.04 -7.14 -6.21
C MET A 442 -1.39 -8.36 -6.87
N GLU A 443 -1.92 -9.53 -6.56
CA GLU A 443 -1.47 -10.82 -7.07
C GLU A 443 -1.97 -11.08 -8.50
N LYS A 444 -1.21 -11.89 -9.25
CA LYS A 444 -1.50 -12.26 -10.65
C LYS A 444 -2.79 -13.07 -10.83
N GLU A 445 -3.36 -13.64 -9.77
CA GLU A 445 -4.62 -14.38 -9.77
C GLU A 445 -5.85 -13.45 -9.90
N LYS A 446 -5.68 -12.15 -9.67
CA LYS A 446 -6.73 -11.13 -9.83
C LYS A 446 -6.70 -10.48 -11.23
N CYS A 447 -7.73 -9.70 -11.54
CA CYS A 447 -7.74 -8.67 -12.58
C CYS A 447 -8.64 -7.49 -12.17
N ILE A 448 -8.44 -6.34 -12.81
CA ILE A 448 -9.32 -5.16 -12.71
C ILE A 448 -10.10 -5.06 -14.03
N LEU A 449 -11.42 -4.92 -13.94
CA LEU A 449 -12.25 -4.47 -15.07
C LEU A 449 -12.33 -2.94 -15.03
N LEU A 450 -12.00 -2.28 -16.13
CA LEU A 450 -12.08 -0.83 -16.30
C LEU A 450 -13.14 -0.51 -17.35
N LYS A 451 -14.16 0.29 -17.01
CA LYS A 451 -15.17 0.73 -17.96
C LYS A 451 -14.75 2.01 -18.65
N THR A 452 -14.37 1.92 -19.91
CA THR A 452 -13.83 3.02 -20.70
C THR A 452 -14.87 3.70 -21.61
N TYR A 453 -16.04 3.07 -21.79
CA TYR A 453 -17.27 3.67 -22.32
C TYR A 453 -18.49 2.84 -21.90
N ASP A 454 -19.66 3.45 -21.77
CA ASP A 454 -20.95 2.76 -21.83
C ASP A 454 -22.02 3.65 -22.46
N SER A 455 -22.85 3.06 -23.31
CA SER A 455 -24.02 3.71 -23.92
C SER A 455 -25.16 4.00 -22.92
N ASP A 456 -25.21 3.29 -21.79
CA ASP A 456 -26.24 3.46 -20.76
C ASP A 456 -25.84 4.59 -19.80
N THR A 457 -26.47 5.76 -19.97
CA THR A 457 -26.26 6.94 -19.10
C THR A 457 -26.84 6.79 -17.70
N GLY A 458 -27.58 5.69 -17.42
CA GLY A 458 -28.01 5.31 -16.07
C GLY A 458 -26.93 4.57 -15.26
N LYS A 459 -25.71 4.46 -15.80
CA LYS A 459 -24.58 3.71 -15.24
C LYS A 459 -23.32 4.58 -15.15
N ALA A 460 -22.31 4.06 -14.46
CA ALA A 460 -20.94 4.47 -14.73
C ALA A 460 -20.66 4.39 -16.25
N GLN A 461 -20.01 5.40 -16.84
CA GLN A 461 -19.70 5.45 -18.29
C GLN A 461 -18.20 5.51 -18.59
N PHE A 462 -17.44 6.39 -17.90
CA PHE A 462 -16.04 6.66 -18.20
C PHE A 462 -15.21 6.60 -16.90
N VAL A 463 -14.31 5.62 -16.76
CA VAL A 463 -13.41 5.54 -15.60
C VAL A 463 -12.07 6.24 -15.89
N GLY A 464 -11.81 7.30 -15.13
CA GLY A 464 -10.48 7.92 -15.08
C GLY A 464 -9.47 6.96 -14.50
N HIS A 465 -8.35 6.72 -15.17
CA HIS A 465 -7.30 5.83 -14.69
C HIS A 465 -5.89 6.30 -15.08
N THR A 466 -4.90 5.86 -14.30
CA THR A 466 -3.48 6.12 -14.54
C THR A 466 -2.62 5.09 -13.80
N ALA A 467 -1.38 4.86 -14.23
CA ALA A 467 -0.37 4.24 -13.38
C ALA A 467 0.37 5.34 -12.59
N PHE A 468 0.72 5.10 -11.33
CA PHE A 468 1.39 6.10 -10.49
C PHE A 468 2.63 5.54 -9.80
N ASP A 469 3.47 6.43 -9.28
CA ASP A 469 4.61 6.11 -8.42
C ASP A 469 4.12 5.96 -6.97
N ASP A 470 4.00 4.73 -6.49
CA ASP A 470 3.62 4.46 -5.09
C ASP A 470 4.83 4.76 -4.19
N PRO A 471 4.75 5.71 -3.23
CA PRO A 471 5.87 6.07 -2.36
C PRO A 471 6.32 4.96 -1.40
N THR A 472 5.55 3.87 -1.30
CA THR A 472 5.91 2.66 -0.53
C THR A 472 6.63 1.60 -1.36
N THR A 473 6.83 1.84 -2.66
CA THR A 473 7.63 0.99 -3.56
C THR A 473 9.04 0.81 -2.98
N LYS A 474 9.49 -0.44 -2.85
CA LYS A 474 10.83 -0.74 -2.33
C LYS A 474 11.91 -0.57 -3.41
N PRO A 475 13.17 -0.26 -3.04
CA PRO A 475 14.29 -0.20 -3.99
C PRO A 475 14.60 -1.53 -4.70
N ASP A 476 14.14 -2.66 -4.16
CA ASP A 476 14.29 -4.02 -4.70
C ASP A 476 12.98 -4.61 -5.28
N ALA A 477 11.95 -3.78 -5.48
CA ALA A 477 10.63 -4.22 -5.96
C ALA A 477 10.67 -4.92 -7.32
N ILE A 478 9.84 -5.94 -7.51
CA ILE A 478 9.73 -6.66 -8.78
C ILE A 478 9.01 -5.78 -9.81
N THR A 479 9.70 -5.44 -10.91
CA THR A 479 9.13 -4.65 -12.01
C THR A 479 7.77 -5.19 -12.48
N ARG A 480 6.80 -4.30 -12.61
CA ARG A 480 5.41 -4.62 -12.91
C ARG A 480 5.25 -5.13 -14.33
N GLU A 481 4.85 -6.40 -14.46
CA GLU A 481 4.46 -6.99 -15.73
C GLU A 481 2.93 -7.15 -15.76
N SER A 482 2.27 -6.68 -16.83
CA SER A 482 0.81 -6.73 -16.96
C SER A 482 0.35 -6.85 -18.41
N CYS A 483 -0.82 -7.47 -18.59
CA CYS A 483 -1.55 -7.52 -19.84
C CYS A 483 -2.86 -6.72 -19.71
N GLU A 484 -3.22 -5.98 -20.74
CA GLU A 484 -4.40 -5.13 -20.79
C GLU A 484 -5.17 -5.46 -22.07
N ILE A 485 -6.34 -6.09 -21.94
CA ILE A 485 -7.15 -6.59 -23.05
C ILE A 485 -8.31 -5.64 -23.29
N ARG A 486 -8.43 -5.05 -24.48
CA ARG A 486 -9.55 -4.14 -24.82
C ARG A 486 -10.71 -4.90 -25.44
N THR A 487 -11.90 -4.73 -24.87
CA THR A 487 -13.09 -5.47 -25.29
C THR A 487 -14.32 -4.58 -25.46
N ILE A 488 -15.24 -5.00 -26.33
CA ILE A 488 -16.58 -4.44 -26.48
C ILE A 488 -17.60 -5.50 -26.07
N CYS A 489 -18.36 -5.21 -25.02
CA CYS A 489 -19.44 -6.03 -24.51
C CYS A 489 -20.79 -5.53 -25.05
N PHE A 490 -21.59 -6.44 -25.62
CA PHE A 490 -22.94 -6.18 -26.13
C PHE A 490 -23.95 -7.01 -25.33
N PHE A 491 -25.07 -6.41 -24.93
CA PHE A 491 -26.05 -6.98 -24.00
C PHE A 491 -27.42 -7.26 -24.64
#